data_AF-A0A2T4C2W0-F1
#
_entry.id   AF-A0A2T4C2W0-F1
#
_cell.length_a   1.000
_cell.length_b   1.000
_cell.length_c   1.000
_cell.angle_alpha   90.00
_cell.angle_beta   90.00
_cell.angle_gamma   90.00
#
_symmetry.space_group_name_H-M   'P 1'
#
loop_
_entity.id
_entity.type
_entity.pdbx_description
1 polymer ?
#
loop_
_entity_poly.entity_id
_entity_poly.type
_entity_poly.pdbx_seq_one_letter_code
_entity_poly.pdbx_strand_id
1 'polypeptide(L)'
;MRASSWEHTINRYGQRAAEILAAEWHLGLTAFGGPPVHFKIFHDKFVTKLKWVDDQLYQELFGVAQALCGPASTKMLYCINLIHDGFFGAVIGFLMWSLPGALGMFGLAVGVSSIGSALPRAVYALLSGLNAATVGIIALAAVQLSNAAVTDKLTRTLVFLSGAAGMLYNALWYFPLLMFLCGVAAVVHDYRWLHKPIKATVALLSWRKKQAAAVEEEAANPGTDVQLRVFKGKEPAQEVQRSSSAGPSRAAVPDPVPDQLAFNSESEERPFGAESEPRVIPREYRLNFFWKIGTAIIAGFFATFIAVMVLRSVLSEPPLLYRLFANLYLAGTIIFGGGPVVIPLLREYVVAEGWVSPRDFLIGLAIAQAFPGPNFNFAVFLGTLAASNSGSPSVAGAVIAFVGIFFPGIALVHGTMGVWGSLRSRRWVRSGLRGVNASAVGLIYTAVYRIWQVGYLDEGFQSGRSLGDDPWWVVVTATAYVGGRYYGVSAPAVILVGAVLGLVRYGVVAGRD
;
A
#
# COMPACT_ATOMS: atom_id res chain seq x y z
N MET A 1 -51.96 9.21 -2.48
CA MET A 1 -51.22 9.16 -1.20
C MET A 1 -49.78 9.57 -1.48
N ARG A 2 -49.31 10.70 -0.92
CA ARG A 2 -47.90 11.11 -1.02
C ARG A 2 -47.14 10.26 0.01
N ALA A 3 -46.21 9.43 -0.45
CA ALA A 3 -45.31 8.71 0.44
C ALA A 3 -44.67 9.69 1.42
N SER A 4 -44.69 9.37 2.70
CA SER A 4 -44.14 10.24 3.74
C SER A 4 -42.63 10.46 3.50
N SER A 5 -42.08 11.62 3.89
CA SER A 5 -40.63 11.91 3.75
C SER A 5 -39.73 10.82 4.33
N TRP A 6 -40.25 10.04 5.28
CA TRP A 6 -39.58 8.90 5.91
C TRP A 6 -39.55 7.67 4.99
N GLU A 7 -40.64 7.34 4.29
CA GLU A 7 -40.66 6.25 3.29
C GLU A 7 -39.67 6.51 2.16
N HIS A 8 -39.60 7.74 1.65
CA HIS A 8 -38.61 8.09 0.63
C HIS A 8 -37.17 7.95 1.12
N THR A 9 -36.92 8.27 2.39
CA THR A 9 -35.60 8.15 3.01
C THR A 9 -35.22 6.68 3.20
N ILE A 10 -36.13 5.86 3.74
CA ILE A 10 -35.94 4.42 3.94
C ILE A 10 -35.71 3.73 2.60
N ASN A 11 -36.51 4.04 1.58
CA ASN A 11 -36.39 3.42 0.27
C ASN A 11 -35.06 3.79 -0.40
N ARG A 12 -34.59 5.05 -0.25
CA ARG A 12 -33.27 5.47 -0.73
C ARG A 12 -32.12 4.71 -0.05
N TYR A 13 -32.13 4.58 1.27
CA TYR A 13 -31.09 3.83 1.99
C TYR A 13 -31.15 2.33 1.70
N GLY A 14 -32.36 1.77 1.54
CA GLY A 14 -32.56 0.37 1.15
C GLY A 14 -32.02 0.06 -0.24
N GLN A 15 -32.28 0.93 -1.22
CA GLN A 15 -31.74 0.80 -2.59
C GLN A 15 -30.21 0.85 -2.60
N ARG A 16 -29.59 1.80 -1.87
CA ARG A 16 -28.13 1.89 -1.73
C ARG A 16 -27.53 0.67 -1.06
N ALA A 17 -28.15 0.18 0.01
CA ALA A 17 -27.70 -1.03 0.68
C ALA A 17 -27.80 -2.25 -0.26
N ALA A 18 -28.86 -2.37 -1.05
CA ALA A 18 -29.02 -3.43 -2.03
C ALA A 18 -27.96 -3.37 -3.14
N GLU A 19 -27.61 -2.16 -3.61
CA GLU A 19 -26.55 -1.96 -4.60
C GLU A 19 -25.18 -2.40 -4.07
N ILE A 20 -24.81 -1.98 -2.85
CA ILE A 20 -23.58 -2.43 -2.19
C ILE A 20 -23.59 -3.94 -1.98
N LEU A 21 -24.69 -4.50 -1.50
CA LEU A 21 -24.82 -5.95 -1.31
C LEU A 21 -24.61 -6.69 -2.63
N ALA A 22 -25.29 -6.29 -3.70
CA ALA A 22 -25.13 -6.89 -5.02
C ALA A 22 -23.69 -6.76 -5.55
N ALA A 23 -23.04 -5.62 -5.31
CA ALA A 23 -21.70 -5.34 -5.78
C ALA A 23 -20.60 -6.02 -4.93
N GLU A 24 -20.79 -6.22 -3.63
CA GLU A 24 -19.68 -6.53 -2.70
C GLU A 24 -19.83 -7.83 -1.91
N TRP A 25 -21.00 -8.47 -1.87
CA TRP A 25 -21.23 -9.65 -1.01
C TRP A 25 -20.18 -10.76 -1.20
N HIS A 26 -19.70 -10.94 -2.43
CA HIS A 26 -18.74 -11.99 -2.76
C HIS A 26 -17.30 -11.61 -2.41
N LEU A 27 -16.97 -10.33 -2.21
CA LEU A 27 -15.59 -9.87 -2.06
C LEU A 27 -14.90 -10.49 -0.84
N GLY A 28 -15.60 -10.60 0.30
CA GLY A 28 -15.09 -11.28 1.49
C GLY A 28 -14.85 -12.79 1.32
N LEU A 29 -15.40 -13.41 0.27
CA LEU A 29 -15.26 -14.82 -0.06
C LEU A 29 -14.29 -15.08 -1.23
N THR A 30 -14.04 -14.07 -2.07
CA THR A 30 -13.29 -14.23 -3.33
C THR A 30 -11.98 -13.46 -3.40
N ALA A 31 -11.70 -12.56 -2.46
CA ALA A 31 -10.48 -11.74 -2.48
C ALA A 31 -9.33 -12.46 -1.77
N PHE A 32 -8.58 -13.27 -2.51
CA PHE A 32 -7.43 -14.00 -2.01
C PHE A 32 -6.11 -13.26 -2.27
N GLY A 33 -5.07 -13.59 -1.49
CA GLY A 33 -3.70 -13.13 -1.74
C GLY A 33 -3.31 -11.84 -1.00
N GLY A 34 -4.14 -11.35 -0.07
CA GLY A 34 -3.78 -10.30 0.87
C GLY A 34 -3.80 -8.87 0.31
N PRO A 35 -3.36 -7.88 1.11
CA PRO A 35 -3.63 -6.46 0.84
C PRO A 35 -3.19 -5.96 -0.53
N PRO A 36 -1.98 -6.28 -1.05
CA PRO A 36 -1.55 -5.85 -2.39
C PRO A 36 -2.50 -6.32 -3.50
N VAL A 37 -2.99 -7.55 -3.40
CA VAL A 37 -3.93 -8.12 -4.37
C VAL A 37 -5.30 -7.48 -4.23
N HIS A 38 -5.74 -7.20 -3.00
CA HIS A 38 -7.01 -6.52 -2.76
C HIS A 38 -7.07 -5.15 -3.43
N PHE A 39 -5.97 -4.38 -3.39
CA PHE A 39 -5.92 -3.10 -4.12
C PHE A 39 -6.08 -3.28 -5.62
N LYS A 40 -5.54 -4.35 -6.21
CA LYS A 40 -5.80 -4.62 -7.63
C LYS A 40 -7.26 -5.00 -7.87
N ILE A 41 -7.82 -5.89 -7.04
CA ILE A 41 -9.22 -6.32 -7.14
C ILE A 41 -10.17 -5.11 -7.05
N PHE A 42 -9.91 -4.20 -6.12
CA PHE A 42 -10.70 -2.98 -5.93
C PHE A 42 -10.54 -2.01 -7.09
N HIS A 43 -9.33 -1.87 -7.64
CA HIS A 43 -9.11 -1.06 -8.83
C HIS A 43 -9.93 -1.60 -10.02
N ASP A 44 -9.77 -2.88 -10.35
CA ASP A 44 -10.47 -3.51 -11.47
C ASP A 44 -11.99 -3.44 -11.30
N LYS A 45 -12.50 -3.62 -10.07
CA LYS A 45 -13.94 -3.56 -9.78
C LYS A 45 -14.48 -2.13 -9.77
N PHE A 46 -13.95 -1.25 -8.92
CA PHE A 46 -14.55 0.05 -8.64
C PHE A 46 -14.11 1.15 -9.60
N VAL A 47 -12.96 1.00 -10.24
CA VAL A 47 -12.48 1.96 -11.24
C VAL A 47 -12.84 1.51 -12.64
N THR A 48 -12.45 0.29 -13.04
CA THR A 48 -12.60 -0.16 -14.42
C THR A 48 -14.02 -0.62 -14.75
N LYS A 49 -14.60 -1.52 -13.93
CA LYS A 49 -15.90 -2.14 -14.20
C LYS A 49 -17.10 -1.28 -13.78
N LEU A 50 -17.16 -0.91 -12.51
CA LEU A 50 -18.31 -0.18 -11.92
C LEU A 50 -18.18 1.34 -12.08
N LYS A 51 -16.96 1.86 -12.26
CA LYS A 51 -16.66 3.30 -12.42
C LYS A 51 -17.21 4.17 -11.27
N TRP A 52 -17.21 3.62 -10.06
CA TRP A 52 -17.58 4.35 -8.85
C TRP A 52 -16.55 5.43 -8.48
N VAL A 53 -15.28 5.20 -8.81
CA VAL A 53 -14.17 6.13 -8.56
C VAL A 53 -13.23 6.17 -9.76
N ASP A 54 -12.63 7.33 -10.06
CA ASP A 54 -11.62 7.46 -11.11
C ASP A 54 -10.21 7.04 -10.63
N ASP A 55 -9.28 6.79 -11.56
CA ASP A 55 -7.90 6.38 -11.26
C ASP A 55 -7.20 7.35 -10.29
N GLN A 56 -7.43 8.65 -10.45
CA GLN A 56 -6.76 9.66 -9.64
C GLN A 56 -7.26 9.63 -8.19
N LEU A 57 -8.58 9.57 -7.99
CA LEU A 57 -9.21 9.42 -6.69
C LEU A 57 -8.81 8.09 -6.05
N TYR A 58 -8.73 7.03 -6.84
CA TYR A 58 -8.26 5.72 -6.38
C TYR A 58 -6.83 5.81 -5.81
N GLN A 59 -5.91 6.46 -6.53
CA GLN A 59 -4.54 6.69 -6.06
C GLN A 59 -4.49 7.62 -4.84
N GLU A 60 -5.31 8.66 -4.79
CA GLU A 60 -5.44 9.54 -3.61
C GLU A 60 -5.88 8.73 -2.37
N LEU A 61 -6.91 7.90 -2.50
CA LEU A 61 -7.40 7.03 -1.43
C LEU A 61 -6.40 5.95 -1.03
N PHE A 62 -5.69 5.36 -2.00
CA PHE A 62 -4.62 4.40 -1.74
C PHE A 62 -3.56 5.01 -0.82
N GLY A 63 -3.15 6.26 -1.08
CA GLY A 63 -2.20 6.98 -0.23
C GLY A 63 -2.72 7.22 1.17
N VAL A 64 -3.96 7.68 1.31
CA VAL A 64 -4.59 7.91 2.61
C VAL A 64 -4.69 6.59 3.39
N ALA A 65 -5.11 5.51 2.74
CA ALA A 65 -5.25 4.19 3.35
C ALA A 65 -3.90 3.59 3.79
N GLN A 66 -2.80 3.91 3.10
CA GLN A 66 -1.47 3.47 3.48
C GLN A 66 -0.86 4.34 4.60
N ALA A 67 -1.11 5.66 4.55
CA ALA A 67 -0.53 6.62 5.49
C ALA A 67 -1.11 6.54 6.90
N LEU A 68 -2.38 6.16 7.02
CA LEU A 68 -3.05 6.00 8.30
C LEU A 68 -2.84 4.60 8.86
N CYS A 69 -2.91 4.46 10.18
CA CYS A 69 -2.79 3.16 10.82
C CYS A 69 -4.02 2.25 10.59
N GLY A 70 -3.87 0.96 10.84
CA GLY A 70 -4.87 -0.08 10.64
C GLY A 70 -4.79 -0.78 9.26
N PRO A 71 -5.72 -1.69 8.96
CA PRO A 71 -5.65 -2.54 7.77
C PRO A 71 -5.89 -1.75 6.47
N ALA A 72 -4.86 -1.61 5.64
CA ALA A 72 -4.90 -0.69 4.50
C ALA A 72 -5.98 -1.03 3.44
N SER A 73 -6.14 -2.31 3.06
CA SER A 73 -7.18 -2.70 2.09
C SER A 73 -8.59 -2.46 2.65
N THR A 74 -8.82 -2.73 3.93
CA THR A 74 -10.12 -2.48 4.58
C THR A 74 -10.45 -1.00 4.60
N LYS A 75 -9.47 -0.14 4.92
CA LYS A 75 -9.66 1.33 4.87
C LYS A 75 -9.96 1.81 3.45
N MET A 76 -9.30 1.24 2.44
CA MET A 76 -9.54 1.57 1.04
C MET A 76 -10.98 1.28 0.62
N LEU A 77 -11.46 0.06 0.89
CA LEU A 77 -12.85 -0.31 0.59
C LEU A 77 -13.84 0.56 1.37
N TYR A 78 -13.56 0.82 2.65
CA TYR A 78 -14.37 1.71 3.47
C TYR A 78 -14.45 3.11 2.86
N CYS A 79 -13.33 3.68 2.40
CA CYS A 79 -13.32 4.99 1.75
C CYS A 79 -14.09 5.04 0.44
N ILE A 80 -13.98 4.00 -0.40
CA ILE A 80 -14.72 3.92 -1.67
C ILE A 80 -16.22 3.96 -1.38
N ASN A 81 -16.69 3.10 -0.48
CA ASN A 81 -18.10 3.06 -0.07
C ASN A 81 -18.55 4.34 0.65
N LEU A 82 -17.67 4.96 1.44
CA LEU A 82 -17.96 6.22 2.12
C LEU A 82 -18.21 7.35 1.11
N ILE A 83 -17.40 7.41 0.05
CA ILE A 83 -17.57 8.38 -1.03
C ILE A 83 -18.81 8.07 -1.88
N HIS A 84 -19.06 6.79 -2.15
CA HIS A 84 -20.17 6.34 -3.00
C HIS A 84 -21.54 6.55 -2.32
N ASP A 85 -21.72 6.04 -1.10
CA ASP A 85 -23.02 5.93 -0.44
C ASP A 85 -23.12 6.60 0.93
N GLY A 86 -22.01 7.11 1.46
CA GLY A 86 -21.92 7.72 2.77
C GLY A 86 -21.63 6.71 3.89
N PHE A 87 -21.81 7.14 5.14
CA PHE A 87 -21.36 6.39 6.33
C PHE A 87 -21.99 4.99 6.43
N PHE A 88 -23.30 4.88 6.24
CA PHE A 88 -23.98 3.59 6.33
C PHE A 88 -23.53 2.63 5.23
N GLY A 89 -23.31 3.12 4.01
CA GLY A 89 -22.74 2.31 2.94
C GLY A 89 -21.34 1.81 3.28
N ALA A 90 -20.50 2.67 3.85
CA ALA A 90 -19.15 2.30 4.31
C ALA A 90 -19.17 1.20 5.39
N VAL A 91 -20.12 1.27 6.34
CA VAL A 91 -20.27 0.25 7.38
C VAL A 91 -20.77 -1.08 6.78
N ILE A 92 -21.78 -1.05 5.90
CA ILE A 92 -22.29 -2.27 5.25
C ILE A 92 -21.20 -2.92 4.40
N GLY A 93 -20.51 -2.14 3.56
CA GLY A 93 -19.39 -2.64 2.74
C GLY A 93 -18.27 -3.24 3.60
N PHE A 94 -17.90 -2.60 4.72
CA PHE A 94 -16.93 -3.16 5.67
C PHE A 94 -17.39 -4.51 6.25
N LEU A 95 -18.65 -4.62 6.67
CA LEU A 95 -19.18 -5.86 7.24
C LEU A 95 -19.22 -6.97 6.20
N MET A 96 -19.68 -6.70 4.98
CA MET A 96 -19.69 -7.70 3.88
C MET A 96 -18.28 -8.14 3.48
N TRP A 97 -17.33 -7.23 3.53
CA TRP A 97 -15.93 -7.50 3.26
C TRP A 97 -15.24 -8.35 4.32
N SER A 98 -15.53 -8.11 5.60
CA SER A 98 -14.75 -8.70 6.69
C SER A 98 -15.45 -9.85 7.40
N LEU A 99 -16.79 -9.85 7.51
CA LEU A 99 -17.53 -10.87 8.27
C LEU A 99 -17.39 -12.29 7.73
N PRO A 100 -17.45 -12.56 6.41
CA PRO A 100 -17.31 -13.93 5.92
C PRO A 100 -15.95 -14.53 6.31
N GLY A 101 -14.88 -13.74 6.16
CA GLY A 101 -13.54 -14.11 6.61
C GLY A 101 -13.47 -14.31 8.13
N ALA A 102 -14.08 -13.42 8.92
CA ALA A 102 -14.11 -13.51 10.37
C ALA A 102 -14.83 -14.76 10.87
N LEU A 103 -15.99 -15.10 10.28
CA LEU A 103 -16.75 -16.31 10.60
C LEU A 103 -15.96 -17.57 10.25
N GLY A 104 -15.29 -17.58 9.09
CA GLY A 104 -14.39 -18.67 8.70
C GLY A 104 -13.24 -18.84 9.69
N MET A 105 -12.54 -17.76 10.04
CA MET A 105 -11.45 -17.78 11.02
C MET A 105 -11.92 -18.19 12.43
N PHE A 106 -13.13 -17.80 12.84
CA PHE A 106 -13.75 -18.27 14.08
C PHE A 106 -13.99 -19.78 14.06
N GLY A 107 -14.62 -20.30 13.00
CA GLY A 107 -14.86 -21.74 12.85
C GLY A 107 -13.56 -22.56 12.81
N LEU A 108 -12.54 -22.04 12.12
CA LEU A 108 -11.20 -22.64 12.08
C LEU A 108 -10.52 -22.63 13.45
N ALA A 109 -10.66 -21.57 14.24
CA ALA A 109 -10.11 -21.52 15.60
C ALA A 109 -10.76 -22.57 16.51
N VAL A 110 -12.08 -22.71 16.44
CA VAL A 110 -12.79 -23.77 17.17
C VAL A 110 -12.31 -25.15 16.72
N GLY A 111 -12.12 -25.36 15.41
CA GLY A 111 -11.57 -26.62 14.88
C GLY A 111 -10.13 -26.90 15.31
N VAL A 112 -9.25 -25.89 15.32
CA VAL A 112 -7.85 -26.06 15.76
C VAL A 112 -7.78 -26.34 17.26
N SER A 113 -8.68 -25.75 18.05
CA SER A 113 -8.74 -25.99 19.50
C SER A 113 -9.10 -27.43 19.89
N SER A 114 -9.70 -28.21 18.98
CA SER A 114 -10.04 -29.62 19.21
C SER A 114 -8.96 -30.61 18.72
N ILE A 115 -7.90 -30.12 18.08
CA ILE A 115 -6.81 -30.96 17.55
C ILE A 115 -5.68 -31.09 18.60
N GLY A 116 -5.10 -32.29 18.69
CA GLY A 116 -4.01 -32.64 19.63
C GLY A 116 -2.69 -31.87 19.41
N SER A 117 -1.62 -32.27 20.10
CA SER A 117 -0.35 -31.51 20.21
C SER A 117 0.41 -31.26 18.89
N ALA A 118 0.21 -32.09 17.86
CA ALA A 118 0.81 -31.93 16.53
C ALA A 118 -0.23 -32.11 15.42
N LEU A 119 -0.10 -31.33 14.35
CA LEU A 119 -0.82 -31.57 13.09
C LEU A 119 -0.16 -32.73 12.32
N PRO A 120 -0.89 -33.43 11.44
CA PRO A 120 -0.29 -34.34 10.49
C PRO A 120 0.74 -33.61 9.59
N ARG A 121 1.90 -34.24 9.32
CA ARG A 121 2.94 -33.75 8.39
C ARG A 121 2.41 -33.20 7.07
N ALA A 122 1.41 -33.88 6.50
CA ALA A 122 0.74 -33.47 5.26
C ALA A 122 0.18 -32.04 5.33
N VAL A 123 -0.33 -31.62 6.50
CA VAL A 123 -0.90 -30.28 6.70
C VAL A 123 0.20 -29.21 6.67
N TYR A 124 1.37 -29.46 7.28
CA TYR A 124 2.51 -28.52 7.20
C TYR A 124 2.99 -28.32 5.77
N ALA A 125 3.06 -29.40 4.98
CA ALA A 125 3.44 -29.33 3.57
C ALA A 125 2.39 -28.58 2.73
N LEU A 126 1.10 -28.85 2.97
CA LEU A 126 -0.02 -28.12 2.35
C LEU A 126 0.05 -26.62 2.66
N LEU A 127 0.23 -26.25 3.92
CA LEU A 127 0.33 -24.86 4.37
C LEU A 127 1.56 -24.15 3.78
N SER A 128 2.70 -24.84 3.70
CA SER A 128 3.91 -24.31 3.04
C SER A 128 3.68 -24.05 1.55
N GLY A 129 2.98 -24.96 0.86
CA GLY A 129 2.59 -24.78 -0.53
C GLY A 129 1.63 -23.60 -0.76
N LEU A 130 0.64 -23.44 0.13
CA LEU A 130 -0.27 -22.29 0.14
C LEU A 130 0.48 -20.96 0.33
N ASN A 131 1.39 -20.90 1.30
CA ASN A 131 2.20 -19.71 1.57
C ASN A 131 3.11 -19.37 0.39
N ALA A 132 3.80 -20.35 -0.19
CA ALA A 132 4.66 -20.16 -1.35
C ALA A 132 3.90 -19.57 -2.54
N ALA A 133 2.74 -20.14 -2.89
CA ALA A 133 1.90 -19.62 -3.97
C ALA A 133 1.37 -18.20 -3.66
N THR A 134 1.00 -17.95 -2.41
CA THR A 134 0.55 -16.62 -1.95
C THR A 134 1.65 -15.58 -2.13
N VAL A 135 2.90 -15.88 -1.77
CA VAL A 135 4.04 -14.98 -1.97
C VAL A 135 4.22 -14.64 -3.45
N GLY A 136 4.05 -15.61 -4.35
CA GLY A 136 4.15 -15.40 -5.81
C GLY A 136 3.09 -14.44 -6.35
N ILE A 137 1.85 -14.57 -5.87
CA ILE A 137 0.75 -13.67 -6.23
C ILE A 137 0.94 -12.27 -5.63
N ILE A 138 1.45 -12.16 -4.40
CA ILE A 138 1.77 -10.86 -3.78
C ILE A 138 2.89 -10.16 -4.57
N ALA A 139 3.92 -10.90 -5.00
CA ALA A 139 4.97 -10.37 -5.86
C ALA A 139 4.43 -9.86 -7.21
N LEU A 140 3.48 -10.58 -7.81
CA LEU A 140 2.77 -10.13 -9.01
C LEU A 140 2.02 -8.81 -8.77
N ALA A 141 1.26 -8.72 -7.68
CA ALA A 141 0.55 -7.51 -7.31
C ALA A 141 1.52 -6.33 -7.07
N ALA A 142 2.68 -6.58 -6.45
CA ALA A 142 3.72 -5.56 -6.24
C ALA A 142 4.19 -4.94 -7.57
N VAL A 143 4.50 -5.78 -8.57
CA VAL A 143 4.92 -5.34 -9.90
C VAL A 143 3.80 -4.54 -10.59
N GLN A 144 2.56 -5.01 -10.51
CA GLN A 144 1.42 -4.34 -11.12
C GLN A 144 1.14 -2.97 -10.51
N LEU A 145 1.16 -2.87 -9.18
CA LEU A 145 1.01 -1.60 -8.47
C LEU A 145 2.19 -0.66 -8.71
N SER A 146 3.41 -1.18 -8.83
CA SER A 146 4.59 -0.38 -9.17
C SER A 146 4.49 0.24 -10.56
N ASN A 147 4.00 -0.50 -11.55
CA ASN A 147 3.80 0.05 -12.89
C ASN A 147 2.78 1.20 -12.90
N ALA A 148 1.76 1.15 -12.03
CA ALA A 148 0.77 2.21 -11.90
C ALA A 148 1.29 3.44 -11.10
N ALA A 149 2.11 3.21 -10.07
CA ALA A 149 2.57 4.27 -9.18
C ALA A 149 3.83 5.01 -9.69
N VAL A 150 4.67 4.35 -10.50
CA VAL A 150 5.90 4.95 -11.04
C VAL A 150 5.55 5.82 -12.25
N THR A 151 5.35 7.11 -11.99
CA THR A 151 5.02 8.12 -13.00
C THR A 151 6.25 8.85 -13.55
N ASP A 152 7.33 8.92 -12.80
CA ASP A 152 8.50 9.74 -13.10
C ASP A 152 9.78 9.20 -12.43
N LYS A 153 10.93 9.84 -12.70
CA LYS A 153 12.22 9.40 -12.15
C LYS A 153 12.26 9.50 -10.62
N LEU A 154 11.63 10.51 -10.01
CA LEU A 154 11.61 10.66 -8.56
C LEU A 154 10.79 9.53 -7.92
N THR A 155 9.55 9.31 -8.39
CA THR A 155 8.70 8.24 -7.87
C THR A 155 9.35 6.86 -8.01
N ARG A 156 10.06 6.60 -9.11
CA ARG A 156 10.87 5.39 -9.29
C ARG A 156 11.95 5.25 -8.22
N THR A 157 12.70 6.31 -7.95
CA THR A 157 13.73 6.31 -6.90
C THR A 157 13.11 6.13 -5.51
N LEU A 158 11.97 6.76 -5.23
CA LEU A 158 11.28 6.62 -3.95
C LEU A 158 10.79 5.19 -3.71
N VAL A 159 10.21 4.52 -4.73
CA VAL A 159 9.81 3.10 -4.65
C VAL A 159 11.01 2.21 -4.33
N PHE A 160 12.13 2.39 -5.04
CA PHE A 160 13.34 1.61 -4.81
C PHE A 160 13.91 1.84 -3.41
N LEU A 161 14.12 3.11 -3.04
CA LEU A 161 14.73 3.47 -1.76
C LEU A 161 13.84 3.01 -0.60
N SER A 162 12.52 3.17 -0.68
CA SER A 162 11.63 2.75 0.40
C SER A 162 11.58 1.22 0.54
N GLY A 163 11.56 0.48 -0.57
CA GLY A 163 11.59 -0.98 -0.57
C GLY A 163 12.90 -1.53 0.00
N ALA A 164 14.04 -1.00 -0.45
CA ALA A 164 15.36 -1.38 0.06
C ALA A 164 15.50 -1.05 1.55
N ALA A 165 15.17 0.19 1.94
CA ALA A 165 15.13 0.62 3.33
C ALA A 165 14.29 -0.31 4.21
N GLY A 166 13.08 -0.65 3.77
CA GLY A 166 12.18 -1.49 4.55
C GLY A 166 12.63 -2.95 4.69
N MET A 167 13.39 -3.47 3.73
CA MET A 167 14.03 -4.78 3.83
C MET A 167 15.21 -4.79 4.81
N LEU A 168 16.00 -3.71 4.83
CA LEU A 168 17.19 -3.60 5.68
C LEU A 168 16.87 -3.35 7.16
N TYR A 169 15.81 -2.60 7.45
CA TYR A 169 15.44 -2.24 8.83
C TYR A 169 14.07 -2.74 9.24
N ASN A 170 14.01 -3.37 10.42
CA ASN A 170 12.79 -3.94 10.98
C ASN A 170 12.38 -3.23 12.27
N ALA A 171 11.83 -2.02 12.13
CA ALA A 171 11.18 -1.31 13.22
C ALA A 171 9.81 -0.79 12.80
N LEU A 172 8.83 -0.87 13.71
CA LEU A 172 7.43 -0.51 13.41
C LEU A 172 7.25 0.97 13.10
N TRP A 173 7.97 1.84 13.82
CA TRP A 173 7.96 3.29 13.61
C TRP A 173 8.65 3.72 12.30
N TYR A 174 9.42 2.81 11.70
CA TYR A 174 10.24 3.13 10.53
C TYR A 174 9.40 3.32 9.28
N PHE A 175 8.36 2.51 9.07
CA PHE A 175 7.53 2.61 7.86
C PHE A 175 6.72 3.91 7.76
N PRO A 176 6.04 4.37 8.81
CA PRO A 176 5.36 5.68 8.79
C PRO A 176 6.33 6.82 8.55
N LEU A 177 7.50 6.77 9.19
CA LEU A 177 8.53 7.77 9.00
C LEU A 177 9.02 7.79 7.55
N LEU A 178 9.31 6.63 6.98
CA LEU A 178 9.78 6.51 5.60
C LEU A 178 8.73 7.05 4.61
N MET A 179 7.45 6.71 4.80
CA MET A 179 6.37 7.25 4.00
C MET A 179 6.24 8.77 4.13
N PHE A 180 6.35 9.30 5.34
CA PHE A 180 6.35 10.74 5.59
C PHE A 180 7.52 11.44 4.89
N LEU A 181 8.74 10.90 5.03
CA LEU A 181 9.95 11.43 4.39
C LEU A 181 9.85 11.41 2.86
N CYS A 182 9.31 10.34 2.27
CA CYS A 182 9.04 10.29 0.83
C CYS A 182 8.00 11.32 0.39
N GLY A 183 6.96 11.55 1.20
CA GLY A 183 5.99 12.62 0.98
C GLY A 183 6.63 14.01 1.00
N VAL A 184 7.45 14.29 2.02
CA VAL A 184 8.21 15.55 2.10
C VAL A 184 9.16 15.71 0.90
N ALA A 185 9.89 14.65 0.53
CA ALA A 185 10.80 14.66 -0.61
C ALA A 185 10.08 15.01 -1.92
N ALA A 186 8.87 14.48 -2.14
CA ALA A 186 8.04 14.83 -3.28
C ALA A 186 7.64 16.31 -3.29
N VAL A 187 7.22 16.86 -2.14
CA VAL A 187 6.88 18.29 -2.01
C VAL A 187 8.10 19.16 -2.29
N VAL A 188 9.24 18.84 -1.69
CA VAL A 188 10.49 19.60 -1.85
C VAL A 188 10.95 19.61 -3.30
N HIS A 189 10.84 18.47 -3.99
CA HIS A 189 11.17 18.33 -5.41
C HIS A 189 10.22 19.17 -6.29
N ASP A 190 8.91 19.06 -6.10
CA ASP A 190 7.93 19.73 -6.97
C ASP A 190 7.87 21.24 -6.78
N TYR A 191 8.08 21.72 -5.56
CA TYR A 191 8.21 23.15 -5.29
C TYR A 191 9.61 23.69 -5.61
N ARG A 192 10.50 22.83 -6.10
CA ARG A 192 11.90 23.17 -6.44
C ARG A 192 12.60 23.91 -5.29
N TRP A 193 12.24 23.64 -4.05
CA TRP A 193 12.81 24.32 -2.87
C TRP A 193 14.33 24.16 -2.81
N LEU A 194 14.83 23.03 -3.31
CA LEU A 194 16.26 22.75 -3.38
C LEU A 194 16.98 23.37 -4.61
N HIS A 195 16.27 23.83 -5.65
CA HIS A 195 16.94 24.41 -6.83
C HIS A 195 17.69 25.71 -6.52
N LYS A 196 17.16 26.56 -5.63
CA LYS A 196 17.81 27.81 -5.22
C LYS A 196 19.09 27.57 -4.40
N PRO A 197 19.08 26.76 -3.33
CA PRO A 197 20.30 26.48 -2.56
C PRO A 197 21.30 25.62 -3.35
N ILE A 198 20.85 24.64 -4.17
CA ILE A 198 21.75 23.84 -5.01
C ILE A 198 22.41 24.70 -6.10
N LYS A 199 21.69 25.63 -6.74
CA LYS A 199 22.33 26.58 -7.66
C LYS A 199 23.34 27.47 -6.94
N ALA A 200 23.05 27.92 -5.72
CA ALA A 200 23.97 28.74 -4.93
C ALA A 200 25.24 27.96 -4.54
N THR A 201 25.13 26.70 -4.12
CA THR A 201 26.30 25.88 -3.78
C THR A 201 27.08 25.43 -5.01
N VAL A 202 26.43 25.08 -6.11
CA VAL A 202 27.12 24.78 -7.39
C VAL A 202 27.80 26.03 -7.96
N ALA A 203 27.19 27.21 -7.84
CA ALA A 203 27.82 28.47 -8.21
C ALA A 203 29.04 28.77 -7.33
N LEU A 204 28.96 28.51 -6.02
CA LEU A 204 30.07 28.70 -5.08
C LEU A 204 31.23 27.71 -5.35
N LEU A 205 30.91 26.44 -5.62
CA LEU A 205 31.90 25.40 -5.95
C LEU A 205 32.55 25.63 -7.30
N SER A 206 31.78 26.04 -8.32
CA SER A 206 32.34 26.39 -9.64
C SER A 206 33.15 27.69 -9.61
N TRP A 207 32.77 28.67 -8.79
CA TRP A 207 33.57 29.87 -8.52
C TRP A 207 34.88 29.53 -7.81
N ARG A 208 34.85 28.66 -6.78
CA ARG A 208 36.06 28.16 -6.12
C ARG A 208 36.96 27.36 -7.06
N LYS A 209 36.38 26.54 -7.94
CA LYS A 209 37.14 25.76 -8.93
C LYS A 209 37.75 26.65 -10.00
N LYS A 210 37.05 27.72 -10.42
CA LYS A 210 37.61 28.75 -11.30
C LYS A 210 38.72 29.55 -10.63
N GLN A 211 38.59 29.89 -9.35
CA GLN A 211 39.66 30.55 -8.61
C GLN A 211 40.88 29.65 -8.43
N ALA A 212 40.68 28.37 -8.08
CA ALA A 212 41.78 27.42 -7.98
C ALA A 212 42.49 27.25 -9.34
N ALA A 213 41.74 27.13 -10.44
CA ALA A 213 42.31 27.08 -11.78
C ALA A 213 43.04 28.37 -12.18
N ALA A 214 42.51 29.55 -11.83
CA ALA A 214 43.17 30.83 -12.12
C ALA A 214 44.47 31.01 -11.31
N VAL A 215 44.51 30.56 -10.05
CA VAL A 215 45.73 30.58 -9.23
C VAL A 215 46.76 29.58 -9.74
N GLU A 216 46.31 28.43 -10.26
CA GLU A 216 47.18 27.41 -10.87
C GLU A 216 47.72 27.88 -12.23
N GLU A 217 46.94 28.62 -13.01
CA GLU A 217 47.32 29.24 -14.28
C GLU A 217 48.28 30.44 -14.09
N GLU A 218 48.06 31.25 -13.06
CA GLU A 218 48.93 32.36 -12.64
C GLU A 218 50.25 31.87 -12.01
N ALA A 219 50.22 30.74 -11.30
CA ALA A 219 51.42 30.06 -10.79
C ALA A 219 52.20 29.31 -11.90
N ALA A 220 51.52 28.84 -12.96
CA ALA A 220 52.14 28.18 -14.10
C ALA A 220 52.78 29.16 -15.09
N ASN A 221 52.39 30.44 -15.10
CA ASN A 221 52.91 31.44 -16.01
C ASN A 221 53.20 32.79 -15.32
N PRO A 222 54.27 32.87 -14.51
CA PRO A 222 54.63 34.10 -13.82
C PRO A 222 55.26 35.09 -14.82
N GLY A 223 54.46 35.99 -15.38
CA GLY A 223 54.97 37.23 -15.97
C GLY A 223 54.60 37.54 -17.43
N THR A 224 53.31 37.62 -17.76
CA THR A 224 52.88 38.44 -18.90
C THR A 224 51.48 38.96 -18.66
N ASP A 225 51.36 40.19 -18.17
CA ASP A 225 50.27 41.10 -18.53
C ASP A 225 50.51 42.50 -17.95
N VAL A 226 51.31 43.29 -18.69
CA VAL A 226 51.19 44.75 -18.65
C VAL A 226 50.89 45.19 -20.08
N GLN A 227 49.61 45.35 -20.41
CA GLN A 227 49.19 46.25 -21.49
C GLN A 227 47.74 46.76 -21.34
N LEU A 228 47.67 47.97 -20.78
CA LEU A 228 46.82 49.10 -21.16
C LEU A 228 45.30 48.88 -21.37
N ARG A 229 44.54 49.12 -20.28
CA ARG A 229 43.17 49.67 -20.36
C ARG A 229 43.24 51.16 -20.71
N VAL A 230 42.98 51.52 -21.97
CA VAL A 230 42.71 52.91 -22.37
C VAL A 230 41.20 53.13 -22.48
N PHE A 231 40.72 54.12 -21.74
CA PHE A 231 39.38 54.69 -21.79
C PHE A 231 38.98 55.14 -23.21
N LYS A 232 37.74 54.88 -23.63
CA LYS A 232 37.01 55.80 -24.52
C LYS A 232 35.50 55.67 -24.31
N GLY A 233 34.86 56.78 -23.93
CA GLY A 233 33.43 56.87 -23.65
C GLY A 233 32.57 57.27 -24.86
N LYS A 234 31.24 57.12 -24.63
CA LYS A 234 30.05 57.76 -25.21
C LYS A 234 30.04 58.22 -26.70
N GLU A 235 29.19 57.52 -27.47
CA GLU A 235 28.14 57.94 -28.47
C GLU A 235 28.27 59.23 -29.33
N PRO A 236 27.55 59.42 -30.47
CA PRO A 236 26.36 58.72 -31.00
C PRO A 236 26.28 58.43 -32.54
N ALA A 237 25.24 57.68 -32.92
CA ALA A 237 24.47 57.59 -34.19
C ALA A 237 25.10 57.96 -35.56
N GLN A 238 24.98 57.04 -36.54
CA GLN A 238 24.40 57.36 -37.86
C GLN A 238 24.06 56.12 -38.73
N GLU A 239 22.97 56.32 -39.44
CA GLU A 239 22.18 55.52 -40.38
C GLU A 239 22.86 55.38 -41.76
N VAL A 240 22.94 54.17 -42.36
CA VAL A 240 23.04 54.02 -43.83
C VAL A 240 22.35 52.73 -44.31
N GLN A 241 21.43 52.96 -45.23
CA GLN A 241 20.61 52.09 -46.07
C GLN A 241 21.38 51.57 -47.30
N ARG A 242 21.09 50.35 -47.79
CA ARG A 242 21.23 49.85 -49.21
C ARG A 242 20.85 48.36 -49.24
N SER A 243 19.68 47.92 -49.69
CA SER A 243 19.08 47.84 -51.05
C SER A 243 19.67 46.75 -51.97
N SER A 244 18.79 45.80 -52.36
CA SER A 244 18.79 44.93 -53.57
C SER A 244 19.89 43.86 -53.69
N SER A 245 19.72 42.67 -54.28
CA SER A 245 18.87 42.23 -55.40
C SER A 245 18.74 40.69 -55.49
N ALA A 246 17.70 40.27 -56.22
CA ALA A 246 17.20 38.93 -56.58
C ALA A 246 18.16 37.87 -57.19
N GLY A 247 17.92 36.59 -56.80
CA GLY A 247 17.74 35.35 -57.61
C GLY A 247 18.85 34.83 -58.57
N PRO A 248 18.72 33.60 -59.15
CA PRO A 248 17.64 32.61 -59.03
C PRO A 248 18.07 31.11 -58.88
N SER A 249 17.02 30.29 -58.64
CA SER A 249 16.82 28.84 -58.68
C SER A 249 17.70 27.93 -59.56
N ARG A 250 17.94 26.68 -59.09
CA ARG A 250 18.05 25.50 -59.96
C ARG A 250 17.58 24.21 -59.26
N ALA A 251 17.03 23.31 -60.08
CA ALA A 251 16.04 22.30 -59.75
C ALA A 251 16.60 20.88 -59.49
N ALA A 252 15.81 20.13 -58.73
CA ALA A 252 15.44 18.70 -58.78
C ALA A 252 16.32 17.65 -59.50
N VAL A 253 16.54 16.52 -58.79
CA VAL A 253 16.67 15.15 -59.34
C VAL A 253 16.00 14.17 -58.35
N PRO A 254 15.13 13.22 -58.79
CA PRO A 254 14.44 12.27 -57.91
C PRO A 254 15.05 10.84 -57.85
N ASP A 255 14.77 10.17 -56.72
CA ASP A 255 14.67 8.71 -56.42
C ASP A 255 15.95 7.82 -56.45
N PRO A 256 16.03 6.68 -55.71
CA PRO A 256 14.93 5.81 -55.23
C PRO A 256 15.01 5.25 -53.79
N VAL A 257 13.88 4.67 -53.35
CA VAL A 257 13.66 3.88 -52.12
C VAL A 257 14.43 2.55 -52.15
N PRO A 258 14.94 2.08 -51.00
CA PRO A 258 14.55 0.74 -50.54
C PRO A 258 14.17 0.67 -49.05
N ASP A 259 13.15 -0.16 -48.80
CA ASP A 259 12.66 -0.63 -47.51
C ASP A 259 13.73 -0.88 -46.46
N GLN A 260 13.63 -0.20 -45.31
CA GLN A 260 14.09 -0.73 -44.03
C GLN A 260 13.08 -0.42 -42.92
N LEU A 261 12.40 -1.48 -42.49
CA LEU A 261 11.67 -1.57 -41.23
C LEU A 261 12.58 -1.19 -40.07
N ALA A 262 12.44 0.02 -39.55
CA ALA A 262 13.02 0.43 -38.27
C ALA A 262 11.88 0.82 -37.32
N PHE A 263 11.74 0.02 -36.26
CA PHE A 263 10.94 0.30 -35.08
C PHE A 263 11.35 1.64 -34.46
N ASN A 264 10.59 2.70 -34.69
CA ASN A 264 10.71 3.93 -33.90
C ASN A 264 9.89 3.78 -32.61
N SER A 265 10.61 3.53 -31.52
CA SER A 265 10.15 3.79 -30.17
C SER A 265 10.12 5.30 -29.92
N GLU A 266 9.04 5.96 -30.32
CA GLU A 266 8.77 7.33 -29.87
C GLU A 266 8.34 7.27 -28.40
N SER A 267 9.29 7.63 -27.55
CA SER A 267 9.02 8.02 -26.18
C SER A 267 8.41 9.42 -26.22
N GLU A 268 7.08 9.49 -26.20
CA GLU A 268 6.36 10.74 -25.98
C GLU A 268 6.71 11.32 -24.60
N GLU A 269 7.74 12.16 -24.54
CA GLU A 269 7.93 13.11 -23.45
C GLU A 269 6.78 14.14 -23.51
N ARG A 270 5.71 13.90 -22.73
CA ARG A 270 4.64 14.89 -22.57
C ARG A 270 5.21 16.15 -21.92
N PRO A 271 5.03 17.35 -22.52
CA PRO A 271 5.50 18.59 -21.92
C PRO A 271 4.76 18.89 -20.61
N PHE A 272 5.50 19.31 -19.60
CA PHE A 272 4.97 19.83 -18.34
C PHE A 272 4.09 21.06 -18.62
N GLY A 273 2.77 20.93 -18.44
CA GLY A 273 1.85 22.07 -18.47
C GLY A 273 0.52 21.87 -19.18
N ALA A 274 0.18 20.67 -19.67
CA ALA A 274 -1.19 20.41 -20.11
C ALA A 274 -2.14 20.57 -18.91
N GLU A 275 -2.90 21.66 -18.90
CA GLU A 275 -4.01 21.86 -17.98
C GLU A 275 -4.91 20.64 -18.09
N SER A 276 -4.93 19.82 -17.03
CA SER A 276 -5.84 18.69 -16.91
C SER A 276 -7.26 19.21 -17.13
N GLU A 277 -7.97 18.65 -18.11
CA GLU A 277 -9.38 18.94 -18.37
C GLU A 277 -10.17 19.06 -17.05
N PRO A 278 -11.15 19.98 -16.97
CA PRO A 278 -11.87 20.24 -15.73
C PRO A 278 -12.58 18.98 -15.24
N ARG A 279 -12.01 18.40 -14.17
CA ARG A 279 -12.45 17.22 -13.41
C ARG A 279 -13.95 17.28 -13.08
N VAL A 280 -14.76 16.46 -13.76
CA VAL A 280 -16.19 16.27 -13.41
C VAL A 280 -16.35 14.98 -12.61
N ILE A 281 -16.16 15.05 -11.30
CA ILE A 281 -16.68 14.01 -10.39
C ILE A 281 -18.18 14.29 -10.22
N PRO A 282 -19.09 13.33 -10.50
CA PRO A 282 -20.51 13.49 -10.28
C PRO A 282 -20.82 14.03 -8.87
N ARG A 283 -21.74 14.99 -8.77
CA ARG A 283 -22.04 15.71 -7.50
C ARG A 283 -22.46 14.78 -6.36
N GLU A 284 -22.97 13.59 -6.68
CA GLU A 284 -23.38 12.53 -5.76
C GLU A 284 -22.23 11.90 -4.97
N TYR A 285 -20.98 12.03 -5.43
CA TYR A 285 -19.78 11.51 -4.77
C TYR A 285 -19.04 12.53 -3.89
N ARG A 286 -19.70 13.65 -3.55
CA ARG A 286 -19.14 14.64 -2.60
C ARG A 286 -19.58 14.30 -1.19
N LEU A 287 -18.61 13.97 -0.34
CA LEU A 287 -18.84 13.85 1.09
C LEU A 287 -19.39 15.17 1.64
N ASN A 288 -20.64 15.17 2.10
CA ASN A 288 -21.21 16.23 2.94
C ASN A 288 -20.66 16.12 4.38
N PHE A 289 -19.35 15.99 4.50
CA PHE A 289 -18.68 15.68 5.76
C PHE A 289 -17.80 16.86 6.17
N PHE A 290 -18.24 17.57 7.20
CA PHE A 290 -17.56 18.78 7.68
C PHE A 290 -16.24 18.44 8.38
N TRP A 291 -15.18 19.20 8.09
CA TRP A 291 -13.85 19.02 8.69
C TRP A 291 -13.85 19.07 10.23
N LYS A 292 -14.80 19.80 10.83
CA LYS A 292 -15.01 19.86 12.29
C LYS A 292 -15.41 18.51 12.87
N ILE A 293 -16.29 17.78 12.18
CA ILE A 293 -16.73 16.44 12.60
C ILE A 293 -15.56 15.46 12.45
N GLY A 294 -14.83 15.54 11.32
CA GLY A 294 -13.65 14.72 11.10
C GLY A 294 -12.56 14.89 12.16
N THR A 295 -12.24 16.14 12.52
CA THR A 295 -11.29 16.45 13.60
C THR A 295 -11.79 16.02 14.98
N ALA A 296 -13.08 16.17 15.27
CA ALA A 296 -13.68 15.68 16.52
C ALA A 296 -13.59 14.15 16.64
N ILE A 297 -13.79 13.40 15.55
CA ILE A 297 -13.63 11.93 15.54
C ILE A 297 -12.19 11.53 15.79
N ILE A 298 -11.22 12.21 15.18
CA ILE A 298 -9.79 11.94 15.41
C ILE A 298 -9.42 12.23 16.87
N ALA A 299 -9.88 13.36 17.43
CA ALA A 299 -9.65 13.70 18.82
C ALA A 299 -10.31 12.69 19.78
N GLY A 300 -11.56 12.29 19.48
CA GLY A 300 -12.28 11.26 20.20
C GLY A 300 -11.57 9.91 20.16
N PHE A 301 -11.03 9.50 19.00
CA PHE A 301 -10.20 8.31 18.87
C PHE A 301 -8.99 8.37 19.82
N PHE A 302 -8.20 9.45 19.79
CA PHE A 302 -7.04 9.57 20.68
C PHE A 302 -7.43 9.59 22.16
N ALA A 303 -8.55 10.21 22.51
CA ALA A 303 -9.10 10.16 23.87
C ALA A 303 -9.45 8.71 24.28
N THR A 304 -10.12 7.95 23.40
CA THR A 304 -10.42 6.54 23.65
C THR A 304 -9.17 5.67 23.73
N PHE A 305 -8.16 5.93 22.89
CA PHE A 305 -6.88 5.23 22.94
C PHE A 305 -6.16 5.47 24.26
N ILE A 306 -6.06 6.72 24.70
CA ILE A 306 -5.45 7.07 26.00
C ILE A 306 -6.23 6.41 27.13
N ALA A 307 -7.55 6.50 27.14
CA ALA A 307 -8.38 5.89 28.18
C ALA A 307 -8.18 4.37 28.27
N VAL A 308 -8.17 3.66 27.12
CA VAL A 308 -7.95 2.21 27.07
C VAL A 308 -6.53 1.86 27.52
N MET A 309 -5.51 2.61 27.13
CA MET A 309 -4.13 2.31 27.54
C MET A 309 -3.88 2.61 29.03
N VAL A 310 -4.43 3.70 29.55
CA VAL A 310 -4.34 4.05 30.98
C VAL A 310 -5.07 3.02 31.83
N LEU A 311 -6.30 2.66 31.46
CA LEU A 311 -7.07 1.67 32.20
C LEU A 311 -6.40 0.29 32.18
N ARG A 312 -5.74 -0.10 31.08
CA ARG A 312 -4.88 -1.30 31.01
C ARG A 312 -3.73 -1.24 32.01
N SER A 313 -3.15 -0.07 32.25
CA SER A 313 -2.00 0.12 33.14
C SER A 313 -2.37 0.30 34.61
N VAL A 314 -3.55 0.84 34.92
CA VAL A 314 -3.96 1.17 36.29
C VAL A 314 -4.68 0.01 36.98
N LEU A 315 -5.35 -0.86 36.22
CA LEU A 315 -5.98 -2.06 36.77
C LEU A 315 -4.90 -3.09 37.14
N SER A 316 -4.86 -3.50 38.40
CA SER A 316 -3.93 -4.53 38.90
C SER A 316 -4.19 -5.90 38.28
N GLU A 317 -5.47 -6.28 38.11
CA GLU A 317 -5.89 -7.54 37.49
C GLU A 317 -7.02 -7.28 36.47
N PRO A 318 -6.69 -6.75 35.29
CA PRO A 318 -7.70 -6.47 34.27
C PRO A 318 -8.30 -7.78 33.73
N PRO A 319 -9.63 -7.85 33.51
CA PRO A 319 -10.25 -9.03 32.91
C PRO A 319 -9.62 -9.40 31.58
N LEU A 320 -9.48 -10.70 31.30
CA LEU A 320 -8.82 -11.21 30.09
C LEU A 320 -9.35 -10.56 28.80
N LEU A 321 -10.68 -10.51 28.64
CA LEU A 321 -11.32 -9.95 27.45
C LEU A 321 -10.96 -8.47 27.25
N TYR A 322 -10.79 -7.72 28.35
CA TYR A 322 -10.33 -6.35 28.28
C TYR A 322 -8.85 -6.24 27.91
N ARG A 323 -7.99 -7.12 28.45
CA ARG A 323 -6.57 -7.21 28.05
C ARG A 323 -6.42 -7.55 26.56
N LEU A 324 -7.20 -8.52 26.08
CA LEU A 324 -7.28 -8.89 24.67
C LEU A 324 -7.74 -7.70 23.81
N PHE A 325 -8.82 -7.02 24.22
CA PHE A 325 -9.28 -5.81 23.55
C PHE A 325 -8.18 -4.76 23.48
N ALA A 326 -7.56 -4.42 24.62
CA ALA A 326 -6.56 -3.37 24.70
C ALA A 326 -5.30 -3.69 23.87
N ASN A 327 -4.86 -4.95 23.88
CA ASN A 327 -3.75 -5.43 23.06
C ASN A 327 -4.07 -5.34 21.56
N LEU A 328 -5.27 -5.74 21.14
CA LEU A 328 -5.66 -5.69 19.73
C LEU A 328 -6.01 -4.27 19.27
N TYR A 329 -6.53 -3.44 20.17
CA TYR A 329 -6.77 -2.02 19.94
C TYR A 329 -5.44 -1.27 19.75
N LEU A 330 -4.43 -1.58 20.57
CA LEU A 330 -3.08 -1.10 20.38
C LEU A 330 -2.52 -1.58 19.04
N ALA A 331 -2.62 -2.87 18.73
CA ALA A 331 -2.19 -3.43 17.45
C ALA A 331 -2.85 -2.68 16.28
N GLY A 332 -4.17 -2.53 16.27
CA GLY A 332 -4.90 -1.81 15.22
C GLY A 332 -4.48 -0.34 15.07
N THR A 333 -3.97 0.27 16.14
CA THR A 333 -3.48 1.66 16.17
C THR A 333 -2.04 1.81 15.66
N ILE A 334 -1.19 0.80 15.87
CA ILE A 334 0.24 0.90 15.50
C ILE A 334 0.57 0.25 14.17
N ILE A 335 -0.35 -0.49 13.58
CA ILE A 335 -0.13 -1.16 12.31
C ILE A 335 -0.17 -0.16 11.16
N PHE A 336 0.90 -0.08 10.37
CA PHE A 336 0.97 0.68 9.13
C PHE A 336 1.34 -0.24 7.97
N GLY A 337 0.78 0.01 6.79
CA GLY A 337 1.21 -0.62 5.53
C GLY A 337 1.26 -2.15 5.52
N GLY A 338 0.13 -2.81 5.23
CA GLY A 338 0.07 -4.24 4.90
C GLY A 338 0.24 -5.23 6.06
N GLY A 339 -0.12 -6.50 5.82
CA GLY A 339 -0.19 -7.58 6.82
C GLY A 339 1.12 -8.13 7.45
N PRO A 340 2.31 -8.11 6.80
CA PRO A 340 3.50 -8.77 7.38
C PRO A 340 4.08 -8.09 8.62
N VAL A 341 3.76 -6.83 8.85
CA VAL A 341 4.20 -6.07 10.04
C VAL A 341 3.40 -6.45 11.29
N VAL A 342 2.21 -7.02 11.07
CA VAL A 342 1.24 -7.38 12.11
C VAL A 342 1.62 -8.66 12.84
N ILE A 343 2.31 -9.56 12.16
CA ILE A 343 2.54 -10.93 12.64
C ILE A 343 3.42 -10.94 13.90
N PRO A 344 4.59 -10.27 13.93
CA PRO A 344 5.41 -10.25 15.16
C PRO A 344 4.67 -9.59 16.33
N LEU A 345 3.87 -8.56 16.06
CA LEU A 345 3.08 -7.86 17.06
C LEU A 345 1.98 -8.73 17.67
N LEU A 346 1.19 -9.40 16.83
CA LEU A 346 0.15 -10.30 17.34
C LEU A 346 0.75 -11.50 18.08
N ARG A 347 1.95 -11.96 17.70
CA ARG A 347 2.67 -12.97 18.46
C ARG A 347 3.03 -12.44 19.85
N GLU A 348 3.62 -11.25 19.94
CA GLU A 348 3.95 -10.62 21.23
C GLU A 348 2.69 -10.43 22.11
N TYR A 349 1.60 -9.95 21.52
CA TYR A 349 0.41 -9.56 22.27
C TYR A 349 -0.54 -10.69 22.65
N VAL A 350 -0.32 -11.91 22.16
CA VAL A 350 -1.21 -13.05 22.40
C VAL A 350 -0.43 -14.30 22.80
N VAL A 351 0.70 -14.57 22.15
CA VAL A 351 1.53 -15.75 22.43
C VAL A 351 2.45 -15.51 23.62
N ALA A 352 3.09 -14.34 23.72
CA ALA A 352 3.95 -14.04 24.87
C ALA A 352 3.14 -13.91 26.17
N GLU A 353 1.87 -13.52 26.06
CA GLU A 353 0.89 -13.51 27.15
C GLU A 353 0.43 -14.92 27.57
N GLY A 354 0.80 -15.96 26.82
CA GLY A 354 0.45 -17.35 27.10
C GLY A 354 -0.99 -17.74 26.71
N TRP A 355 -1.74 -16.87 26.02
CA TRP A 355 -3.13 -17.14 25.66
C TRP A 355 -3.27 -18.08 24.46
N VAL A 356 -2.29 -18.07 23.55
CA VAL A 356 -2.27 -18.90 22.34
C VAL A 356 -0.90 -19.54 22.18
N SER A 357 -0.86 -20.83 21.83
CA SER A 357 0.41 -21.54 21.62
C SER A 357 1.15 -21.05 20.37
N PRO A 358 2.50 -21.10 20.33
CA PRO A 358 3.26 -20.77 19.12
C PRO A 358 2.83 -21.60 17.90
N ARG A 359 2.46 -22.86 18.13
CA ARG A 359 1.95 -23.77 17.11
C ARG A 359 0.64 -23.24 16.52
N ASP A 360 -0.37 -22.98 17.35
CA ASP A 360 -1.69 -22.52 16.87
C ASP A 360 -1.59 -21.16 16.18
N PHE A 361 -0.68 -20.31 16.66
CA PHE A 361 -0.35 -19.06 16.02
C PHE A 361 0.16 -19.27 14.59
N LEU A 362 1.13 -20.17 14.39
CA LEU A 362 1.68 -20.45 13.05
C LEU A 362 0.64 -21.10 12.13
N ILE A 363 -0.18 -22.00 12.65
CA ILE A 363 -1.28 -22.63 11.90
C ILE A 363 -2.28 -21.58 11.43
N GLY A 364 -2.81 -20.79 12.37
CA GLY A 364 -3.77 -19.74 12.06
C GLY A 364 -3.19 -18.70 11.12
N LEU A 365 -1.90 -18.38 11.25
CA LEU A 365 -1.21 -17.48 10.33
C LEU A 365 -1.19 -18.03 8.90
N ALA A 366 -0.79 -19.29 8.72
CA ALA A 366 -0.73 -19.90 7.40
C ALA A 366 -2.10 -20.00 6.75
N ILE A 367 -3.12 -20.36 7.52
CA ILE A 367 -4.50 -20.39 7.03
C ILE A 367 -4.94 -18.97 6.64
N ALA A 368 -4.68 -17.96 7.49
CA ALA A 368 -5.07 -16.58 7.23
C ALA A 368 -4.42 -15.96 5.98
N GLN A 369 -3.22 -16.41 5.57
CA GLN A 369 -2.58 -15.95 4.33
C GLN A 369 -3.30 -16.48 3.08
N ALA A 370 -3.88 -17.67 3.18
CA ALA A 370 -4.63 -18.31 2.11
C ALA A 370 -6.15 -18.08 2.19
N PHE A 371 -6.65 -17.46 3.26
CA PHE A 371 -8.07 -17.22 3.46
C PHE A 371 -8.53 -15.96 2.69
N PRO A 372 -9.74 -15.93 2.14
CA PRO A 372 -10.25 -14.74 1.47
C PRO A 372 -10.58 -13.61 2.45
N GLY A 373 -10.53 -12.39 1.92
CA GLY A 373 -10.86 -11.16 2.63
C GLY A 373 -9.69 -10.65 3.48
N PRO A 374 -9.96 -9.83 4.52
CA PRO A 374 -8.91 -9.25 5.34
C PRO A 374 -8.06 -10.29 6.08
N ASN A 375 -6.76 -10.33 5.82
CA ASN A 375 -5.81 -11.16 6.60
C ASN A 375 -5.84 -10.80 8.11
N PHE A 376 -6.31 -9.60 8.45
CA PHE A 376 -6.49 -9.17 9.84
C PHE A 376 -7.63 -9.89 10.57
N ASN A 377 -8.50 -10.62 9.85
CA ASN A 377 -9.41 -11.57 10.48
C ASN A 377 -8.67 -12.68 11.24
N PHE A 378 -7.35 -12.83 11.05
CA PHE A 378 -6.49 -13.61 11.94
C PHE A 378 -6.61 -13.19 13.42
N ALA A 379 -6.88 -11.91 13.70
CA ALA A 379 -7.19 -11.45 15.05
C ALA A 379 -8.39 -12.19 15.65
N VAL A 380 -9.42 -12.48 14.86
CA VAL A 380 -10.61 -13.21 15.30
C VAL A 380 -10.24 -14.63 15.71
N PHE A 381 -9.39 -15.29 14.93
CA PHE A 381 -8.86 -16.61 15.27
C PHE A 381 -8.11 -16.59 16.60
N LEU A 382 -7.20 -15.63 16.77
CA LEU A 382 -6.42 -15.47 18.00
C LEU A 382 -7.31 -15.14 19.21
N GLY A 383 -8.29 -14.25 19.05
CA GLY A 383 -9.23 -13.90 20.11
C GLY A 383 -10.12 -15.07 20.53
N THR A 384 -10.54 -15.89 19.56
CA THR A 384 -11.31 -17.10 19.80
C THR A 384 -10.52 -18.09 20.65
N LEU A 385 -9.26 -18.37 20.26
CA LEU A 385 -8.38 -19.26 21.02
C LEU A 385 -8.03 -18.69 22.40
N ALA A 386 -7.70 -17.41 22.49
CA ALA A 386 -7.36 -16.76 23.77
C ALA A 386 -8.51 -16.87 24.78
N ALA A 387 -9.75 -16.63 24.34
CA ALA A 387 -10.93 -16.78 25.19
C ALA A 387 -11.18 -18.25 25.55
N SER A 388 -11.14 -19.15 24.56
CA SER A 388 -11.42 -20.58 24.75
C SER A 388 -10.42 -21.25 25.71
N ASN A 389 -9.13 -20.96 25.56
CA ASN A 389 -8.05 -21.52 26.39
C ASN A 389 -8.13 -21.05 27.85
N SER A 390 -8.82 -19.94 28.10
CA SER A 390 -8.93 -19.32 29.42
C SER A 390 -10.33 -19.47 30.05
N GLY A 391 -11.18 -20.34 29.50
CA GLY A 391 -12.53 -20.61 30.01
C GLY A 391 -13.56 -19.51 29.75
N SER A 392 -13.26 -18.54 28.88
CA SER A 392 -14.21 -17.50 28.46
C SER A 392 -14.97 -17.91 27.18
N PRO A 393 -16.17 -17.36 26.91
CA PRO A 393 -16.91 -17.67 25.69
C PRO A 393 -16.10 -17.31 24.43
N SER A 394 -15.86 -18.29 23.55
CA SER A 394 -15.03 -18.11 22.36
C SER A 394 -15.58 -17.05 21.40
N VAL A 395 -16.92 -16.92 21.33
CA VAL A 395 -17.61 -15.87 20.56
C VAL A 395 -17.29 -14.47 21.09
N ALA A 396 -17.20 -14.30 22.41
CA ALA A 396 -16.86 -13.00 23.00
C ALA A 396 -15.42 -12.59 22.64
N GLY A 397 -14.48 -13.54 22.71
CA GLY A 397 -13.10 -13.33 22.25
C GLY A 397 -13.01 -12.95 20.77
N ALA A 398 -13.78 -13.64 19.92
CA ALA A 398 -13.87 -13.36 18.49
C ALA A 398 -14.36 -11.94 18.18
N VAL A 399 -15.47 -11.53 18.79
CA VAL A 399 -16.07 -10.19 18.59
C VAL A 399 -15.15 -9.10 19.12
N ILE A 400 -14.58 -9.29 20.31
CA ILE A 400 -13.67 -8.31 20.92
C ILE A 400 -12.42 -8.12 20.08
N ALA A 401 -11.83 -9.21 19.58
CA ALA A 401 -10.67 -9.14 18.72
C ALA A 401 -10.98 -8.45 17.38
N PHE A 402 -12.16 -8.75 16.79
CA PHE A 402 -12.62 -8.11 15.56
C PHE A 402 -12.77 -6.58 15.74
N VAL A 403 -13.45 -6.15 16.80
CA VAL A 403 -13.63 -4.72 17.10
C VAL A 403 -12.28 -4.07 17.41
N GLY A 404 -11.47 -4.68 18.27
CA GLY A 404 -10.17 -4.16 18.66
C GLY A 404 -9.24 -3.91 17.48
N ILE A 405 -9.16 -4.84 16.52
CA ILE A 405 -8.21 -4.72 15.41
C ILE A 405 -8.68 -3.76 14.30
N PHE A 406 -9.99 -3.70 14.00
CA PHE A 406 -10.51 -2.91 12.88
C PHE A 406 -10.95 -1.50 13.27
N PHE A 407 -11.47 -1.30 14.48
CA PHE A 407 -12.03 -0.01 14.90
C PHE A 407 -11.03 1.16 14.80
N PRO A 408 -9.77 1.06 15.27
CA PRO A 408 -8.82 2.18 15.22
C PRO A 408 -8.62 2.72 13.80
N GLY A 409 -8.37 1.83 12.84
CA GLY A 409 -8.14 2.20 11.45
C GLY A 409 -9.38 2.80 10.77
N ILE A 410 -10.57 2.25 11.05
CA ILE A 410 -11.84 2.75 10.52
C ILE A 410 -12.17 4.13 11.10
N ALA A 411 -12.04 4.31 12.42
CA ALA A 411 -12.30 5.58 13.08
C ALA A 411 -11.37 6.69 12.55
N LEU A 412 -10.07 6.39 12.43
CA LEU A 412 -9.09 7.36 11.94
C LEU A 412 -9.27 7.68 10.46
N VAL A 413 -9.54 6.70 9.59
CA VAL A 413 -9.76 6.99 8.17
C VAL A 413 -11.06 7.75 7.96
N HIS A 414 -12.13 7.38 8.69
CA HIS A 414 -13.39 8.10 8.62
C HIS A 414 -13.22 9.57 9.06
N GLY A 415 -12.56 9.81 10.19
CA GLY A 415 -12.24 11.17 10.65
C GLY A 415 -11.37 11.93 9.65
N THR A 416 -10.34 11.28 9.09
CA THR A 416 -9.44 11.89 8.09
C THR A 416 -10.19 12.27 6.82
N MET A 417 -11.18 11.47 6.39
CA MET A 417 -11.98 11.78 5.20
C MET A 417 -12.77 13.11 5.32
N GLY A 418 -13.06 13.58 6.54
CA GLY A 418 -13.66 14.90 6.77
C GLY A 418 -12.70 16.05 6.58
N VAL A 419 -11.44 15.85 6.94
CA VAL A 419 -10.38 16.83 6.70
C VAL A 419 -9.93 16.77 5.23
N TRP A 420 -9.95 15.57 4.65
CA TRP A 420 -9.51 15.26 3.29
C TRP A 420 -10.21 16.11 2.23
N GLY A 421 -11.53 16.27 2.32
CA GLY A 421 -12.31 17.08 1.39
C GLY A 421 -11.83 18.54 1.29
N SER A 422 -11.30 19.09 2.39
CA SER A 422 -10.79 20.47 2.46
C SER A 422 -9.32 20.60 2.06
N LEU A 423 -8.53 19.53 2.16
CA LEU A 423 -7.08 19.56 1.91
C LEU A 423 -6.69 19.08 0.50
N ARG A 424 -7.47 18.17 -0.11
CA ARG A 424 -7.12 17.50 -1.38
C ARG A 424 -6.97 18.42 -2.60
N SER A 425 -7.51 19.64 -2.55
CA SER A 425 -7.35 20.65 -3.60
C SER A 425 -5.98 21.34 -3.58
N ARG A 426 -5.26 21.27 -2.45
CA ARG A 426 -3.97 21.96 -2.30
C ARG A 426 -2.85 21.21 -3.03
N ARG A 427 -2.06 21.95 -3.81
CA ARG A 427 -0.97 21.38 -4.65
C ARG A 427 0.10 20.62 -3.84
N TRP A 428 0.44 21.10 -2.63
CA TRP A 428 1.40 20.41 -1.76
C TRP A 428 0.87 19.07 -1.24
N VAL A 429 -0.44 18.92 -1.02
CA VAL A 429 -1.04 17.65 -0.59
C VAL A 429 -0.96 16.61 -1.69
N ARG A 430 -1.30 17.00 -2.94
CA ARG A 430 -1.19 16.10 -4.10
C ARG A 430 0.25 15.64 -4.33
N SER A 431 1.20 16.57 -4.24
CA SER A 431 2.63 16.27 -4.36
C SER A 431 3.11 15.34 -3.24
N GLY A 432 2.76 15.62 -1.99
CA GLY A 432 3.10 14.77 -0.86
C GLY A 432 2.52 13.37 -0.98
N LEU A 433 1.26 13.24 -1.38
CA LEU A 433 0.63 11.94 -1.59
C LEU A 433 1.28 11.13 -2.71
N ARG A 434 1.75 11.78 -3.78
CA ARG A 434 2.53 11.07 -4.80
C ARG A 434 3.76 10.39 -4.20
N GLY A 435 4.48 11.09 -3.31
CA GLY A 435 5.62 10.53 -2.58
C GLY A 435 5.24 9.41 -1.60
N VAL A 436 4.15 9.60 -0.86
CA VAL A 436 3.60 8.59 0.05
C VAL A 436 3.18 7.32 -0.71
N ASN A 437 2.51 7.46 -1.86
CA ASN A 437 2.09 6.36 -2.72
C ASN A 437 3.28 5.56 -3.24
N ALA A 438 4.31 6.26 -3.74
CA ALA A 438 5.55 5.64 -4.19
C ALA A 438 6.21 4.85 -3.04
N SER A 439 6.27 5.44 -1.84
CA SER A 439 6.81 4.73 -0.68
C SER A 439 6.01 3.48 -0.34
N ALA A 440 4.68 3.60 -0.31
CA ALA A 440 3.78 2.50 0.04
C ALA A 440 3.93 1.31 -0.93
N VAL A 441 4.08 1.58 -2.23
CA VAL A 441 4.37 0.56 -3.23
C VAL A 441 5.73 -0.10 -2.98
N GLY A 442 6.78 0.67 -2.69
CA GLY A 442 8.09 0.09 -2.33
C GLY A 442 8.02 -0.84 -1.11
N LEU A 443 7.21 -0.48 -0.10
CA LEU A 443 6.98 -1.31 1.08
C LEU A 443 6.22 -2.62 0.78
N ILE A 444 5.53 -2.74 -0.36
CA ILE A 444 4.97 -4.02 -0.81
C ILE A 444 6.09 -5.02 -1.12
N TYR A 445 7.22 -4.57 -1.69
CA TYR A 445 8.37 -5.45 -1.90
C TYR A 445 8.99 -5.90 -0.56
N THR A 446 9.04 -5.00 0.42
CA THR A 446 9.39 -5.39 1.80
C THR A 446 8.45 -6.46 2.35
N ALA A 447 7.15 -6.35 2.07
CA ALA A 447 6.16 -7.35 2.47
C ALA A 447 6.40 -8.72 1.82
N VAL A 448 6.69 -8.76 0.52
CA VAL A 448 7.06 -9.99 -0.20
C VAL A 448 8.26 -10.66 0.48
N TYR A 449 9.33 -9.89 0.74
CA TYR A 449 10.53 -10.40 1.40
C TYR A 449 10.23 -10.96 2.80
N ARG A 450 9.43 -10.25 3.61
CA ARG A 450 9.12 -10.70 4.97
C ARG A 450 8.28 -11.97 5.01
N ILE A 451 7.27 -12.08 4.15
CA ILE A 451 6.44 -13.30 4.08
C ILE A 451 7.29 -14.46 3.54
N TRP A 452 8.19 -14.20 2.58
CA TRP A 452 9.14 -15.19 2.09
C TRP A 452 9.99 -15.79 3.21
N GLN A 453 10.48 -14.96 4.16
CA GLN A 453 11.34 -15.40 5.26
C GLN A 453 10.64 -16.29 6.31
N VAL A 454 9.30 -16.33 6.33
CA VAL A 454 8.52 -17.11 7.32
C VAL A 454 7.55 -18.10 6.67
N GLY A 455 7.56 -18.22 5.33
CA GLY A 455 6.55 -18.95 4.58
C GLY A 455 6.66 -20.47 4.68
N TYR A 456 7.85 -21.02 4.97
CA TYR A 456 8.07 -22.45 5.07
C TYR A 456 7.79 -22.95 6.50
N LEU A 457 6.89 -23.92 6.64
CA LEU A 457 6.46 -24.52 7.90
C LEU A 457 6.82 -26.01 7.96
N ASP A 458 7.32 -26.44 9.12
CA ASP A 458 7.71 -27.84 9.36
C ASP A 458 7.53 -28.18 10.87
N GLU A 459 7.33 -29.46 11.17
CA GLU A 459 7.06 -29.98 12.52
C GLU A 459 8.17 -29.66 13.52
N GLY A 460 9.42 -29.61 13.05
CA GLY A 460 10.59 -29.40 13.89
C GLY A 460 10.81 -27.97 14.37
N PHE A 461 10.05 -26.98 13.88
CA PHE A 461 10.34 -25.57 14.14
C PHE A 461 9.19 -24.80 14.79
N GLN A 462 9.52 -24.04 15.84
CA GLN A 462 8.60 -23.11 16.52
C GLN A 462 8.51 -21.73 15.83
N SER A 463 9.19 -21.56 14.70
CA SER A 463 9.21 -20.36 13.86
C SER A 463 9.28 -20.75 12.39
N GLY A 464 8.53 -20.06 11.53
CA GLY A 464 8.61 -20.25 10.09
C GLY A 464 10.01 -19.99 9.54
N ARG A 465 10.35 -20.67 8.45
CA ARG A 465 11.63 -20.58 7.74
C ARG A 465 11.48 -19.89 6.38
N SER A 466 12.62 -19.57 5.79
CA SER A 466 12.67 -18.99 4.46
C SER A 466 12.22 -20.00 3.42
N LEU A 467 11.35 -19.58 2.50
CA LEU A 467 10.98 -20.37 1.32
C LEU A 467 12.20 -20.65 0.42
N GLY A 468 13.29 -19.91 0.59
CA GLY A 468 14.55 -20.13 -0.13
C GLY A 468 15.36 -21.31 0.39
N ASP A 469 15.03 -21.86 1.55
CA ASP A 469 15.79 -22.95 2.17
C ASP A 469 15.59 -24.30 1.45
N ASP A 470 14.45 -24.46 0.75
CA ASP A 470 14.16 -25.60 -0.13
C ASP A 470 13.81 -25.08 -1.54
N PRO A 471 14.57 -25.44 -2.59
CA PRO A 471 14.29 -25.04 -3.96
C PRO A 471 12.87 -25.37 -4.43
N TRP A 472 12.21 -26.38 -3.86
CA TRP A 472 10.83 -26.72 -4.19
C TRP A 472 9.87 -25.53 -3.97
N TRP A 473 9.99 -24.83 -2.84
CA TRP A 473 9.11 -23.71 -2.54
C TRP A 473 9.38 -22.49 -3.43
N VAL A 474 10.62 -22.33 -3.89
CA VAL A 474 10.99 -21.34 -4.91
C VAL A 474 10.26 -21.64 -6.23
N VAL A 475 10.23 -22.91 -6.65
CA VAL A 475 9.50 -23.34 -7.85
C VAL A 475 8.00 -23.06 -7.71
N VAL A 476 7.37 -23.45 -6.59
CA VAL A 476 5.94 -23.17 -6.34
C VAL A 476 5.65 -21.67 -6.42
N THR A 477 6.50 -20.84 -5.82
CA THR A 477 6.37 -19.38 -5.84
C THR A 477 6.49 -18.81 -7.27
N ALA A 478 7.47 -19.29 -8.04
CA ALA A 478 7.67 -18.88 -9.43
C ALA A 478 6.51 -19.32 -10.33
N THR A 479 6.02 -20.55 -10.18
CA THR A 479 4.84 -21.08 -10.88
C THR A 479 3.61 -20.21 -10.60
N ALA A 480 3.42 -19.80 -9.34
CA ALA A 480 2.31 -18.93 -8.97
C ALA A 480 2.40 -17.54 -9.63
N TYR A 481 3.57 -16.92 -9.62
CA TYR A 481 3.81 -15.64 -10.29
C TYR A 481 3.58 -15.74 -11.81
N VAL A 482 4.17 -16.73 -12.46
CA VAL A 482 4.07 -16.93 -13.92
C VAL A 482 2.63 -17.27 -14.33
N GLY A 483 1.98 -18.16 -13.60
CA GLY A 483 0.58 -18.55 -13.82
C GLY A 483 -0.36 -17.34 -13.73
N GLY A 484 -0.19 -16.51 -12.70
CA GLY A 484 -0.99 -15.29 -12.56
C GLY A 484 -0.68 -14.23 -13.63
N ARG A 485 0.60 -14.03 -13.99
CA ARG A 485 1.03 -12.95 -14.89
C ARG A 485 0.76 -13.20 -16.36
N TYR A 486 1.02 -14.42 -16.83
CA TYR A 486 1.05 -14.76 -18.25
C TYR A 486 -0.09 -15.67 -18.68
N TYR A 487 -0.61 -16.50 -17.78
CA TYR A 487 -1.70 -17.42 -18.07
C TYR A 487 -3.06 -16.95 -17.53
N GLY A 488 -3.10 -15.80 -16.84
CA GLY A 488 -4.34 -15.21 -16.32
C GLY A 488 -5.03 -16.09 -15.27
N VAL A 489 -4.31 -17.01 -14.64
CA VAL A 489 -4.88 -17.90 -13.63
C VAL A 489 -5.29 -17.07 -12.42
N SER A 490 -6.50 -17.30 -11.91
CA SER A 490 -7.02 -16.55 -10.77
C SER A 490 -6.22 -16.84 -9.49
N ALA A 491 -6.07 -15.84 -8.62
CA ALA A 491 -5.35 -15.99 -7.35
C ALA A 491 -5.81 -17.20 -6.50
N PRO A 492 -7.14 -17.48 -6.34
CA PRO A 492 -7.58 -18.67 -5.60
C PRO A 492 -7.09 -19.97 -6.24
N ALA A 493 -7.17 -20.08 -7.57
CA ALA A 493 -6.73 -21.28 -8.28
C ALA A 493 -5.21 -21.48 -8.16
N VAL A 494 -4.42 -20.40 -8.25
CA VAL A 494 -2.97 -20.47 -8.03
C VAL A 494 -2.63 -20.91 -6.62
N ILE A 495 -3.33 -20.40 -5.60
CA ILE A 495 -3.14 -20.79 -4.20
C ILE A 495 -3.49 -22.28 -4.00
N LEU A 496 -4.59 -22.76 -4.58
CA LEU A 496 -4.96 -24.19 -4.54
C LEU A 496 -3.92 -25.07 -5.24
N VAL A 497 -3.38 -24.65 -6.38
CA VAL A 497 -2.27 -25.35 -7.05
C VAL A 497 -1.06 -25.42 -6.11
N GLY A 498 -0.74 -24.34 -5.40
CA GLY A 498 0.29 -24.32 -4.35
C GLY A 498 0.06 -25.38 -3.27
N ALA A 499 -1.17 -25.47 -2.74
CA ALA A 499 -1.55 -26.49 -1.76
C ALA A 499 -1.32 -27.91 -2.27
N VAL A 500 -1.75 -28.19 -3.50
CA VAL A 500 -1.58 -29.50 -4.16
C VAL A 500 -0.09 -29.80 -4.34
N LEU A 501 0.71 -28.84 -4.81
CA LEU A 501 2.16 -29.01 -4.95
C LEU A 501 2.84 -29.25 -3.59
N GLY A 502 2.33 -28.65 -2.51
CA GLY A 502 2.74 -28.97 -1.14
C GLY A 502 2.47 -30.43 -0.77
N LEU A 503 1.27 -30.93 -1.05
CA LEU A 503 0.91 -32.34 -0.81
C LEU A 503 1.71 -33.31 -1.69
N VAL A 504 2.00 -32.95 -2.95
CA VAL A 504 2.86 -33.74 -3.84
C VAL A 504 4.26 -33.84 -3.26
N ARG A 505 4.82 -32.72 -2.78
CA ARG A 505 6.13 -32.72 -2.08
C ARG A 505 6.11 -33.64 -0.87
N TYR A 506 5.06 -33.60 -0.07
CA TYR A 506 4.89 -34.52 1.04
C TYR A 506 4.89 -35.97 0.57
N GLY A 507 4.10 -36.34 -0.44
CA GLY A 507 4.07 -37.72 -0.94
C GLY A 507 5.42 -38.21 -1.48
N VAL A 508 6.18 -37.33 -2.15
CA VAL A 508 7.51 -37.66 -2.69
C VAL A 508 8.58 -37.81 -1.61
N VAL A 509 8.51 -36.99 -0.55
CA VAL A 509 9.50 -37.01 0.55
C VAL A 509 9.15 -38.08 1.58
N ALA A 510 7.88 -38.17 1.99
CA ALA A 510 7.41 -39.15 2.98
C ALA A 510 7.43 -40.59 2.45
N GLY A 511 7.48 -40.81 1.14
CA GLY A 511 7.70 -42.13 0.56
C GLY A 511 9.16 -42.62 0.62
N ARG A 512 10.07 -41.83 1.20
CA ARG A 512 11.49 -42.19 1.40
C ARG A 512 11.85 -42.56 2.85
N ASP A 513 10.94 -42.30 3.78
CA ASP A 513 10.98 -42.76 5.18
C ASP A 513 10.02 -43.94 5.34
#